data_AF-A0A3M0SJ91-F1
#
_entry.id   AF-A0A3M0SJ91-F1
#
_cell.length_a   1.000
_cell.length_b   1.000
_cell.length_c   1.000
_cell.angle_alpha   90.00
_cell.angle_beta   90.00
_cell.angle_gamma   90.00
#
_symmetry.space_group_name_H-M   'P 1'
#
loop_
_entity.id
_entity.type
_entity.pdbx_description
1 polymer ?
#
loop_
_entity_poly.entity_id
_entity_poly.type
_entity_poly.pdbx_seq_one_letter_code
_entity_poly.pdbx_strand_id
1 'polypeptide(L)'
;MLDKETFKNAEGKLYGYFRDLNEISILEIECKDLEDELEYVERKICGNRKRIRQLKRHTARLNKVLTIPPMSKEMMDFTTYKYKLNKSVDWISNKMYGGVRSTAYRRCGEILEDVVKWTDVHAIAE
;
A
#
# COMPACT_ATOMS: atom_id res chain seq x y z
N MET A 1 -38.84 52.91 32.90
CA MET A 1 -37.40 52.98 32.59
C MET A 1 -36.79 51.68 33.05
N LEU A 2 -36.01 50.97 32.22
CA LEU A 2 -35.33 49.75 32.67
C LEU A 2 -34.38 50.09 33.83
N ASP A 3 -34.32 49.24 34.85
CA ASP A 3 -33.28 49.39 35.85
C ASP A 3 -31.92 49.02 35.25
N LYS A 4 -30.87 49.63 35.81
CA LYS A 4 -29.51 49.55 35.28
C LYS A 4 -28.95 48.13 35.25
N GLU A 5 -29.36 47.28 36.20
CA GLU A 5 -28.86 45.91 36.33
C GLU A 5 -29.48 45.02 35.26
N THR A 6 -30.79 45.17 35.01
CA THR A 6 -31.48 44.46 33.93
C THR A 6 -30.93 44.84 32.56
N PHE A 7 -30.60 46.12 32.33
CA PHE A 7 -29.96 46.56 31.09
C PHE A 7 -28.60 45.88 30.89
N LYS A 8 -27.71 45.96 31.90
CA LYS A 8 -26.36 45.40 31.83
C LYS A 8 -26.37 43.88 31.61
N ASN A 9 -27.30 43.17 32.27
CA ASN A 9 -27.48 41.73 32.08
C ASN A 9 -27.98 41.38 30.68
N ALA A 10 -28.90 42.16 30.12
CA ALA A 10 -29.38 41.96 28.75
C ALA A 10 -28.28 42.22 27.72
N GLU A 11 -27.50 43.29 27.90
CA GLU A 11 -26.38 43.66 27.04
C GLU A 11 -25.27 42.58 27.06
N GLY A 12 -24.91 42.08 28.24
CA GLY A 12 -23.95 40.98 28.37
C GLY A 12 -24.39 39.69 27.66
N LYS A 13 -25.68 39.35 27.75
CA LYS A 13 -26.24 38.19 27.03
C LYS A 13 -26.19 38.38 25.51
N LEU A 14 -26.47 39.59 25.02
CA LEU A 14 -26.38 39.90 23.59
C LEU A 14 -24.93 39.77 23.09
N TYR A 15 -23.95 40.25 23.85
CA TYR A 15 -22.54 40.06 23.50
C TYR A 15 -22.14 38.58 23.44
N GLY A 16 -22.59 37.77 24.40
CA GLY A 16 -22.38 36.32 24.39
C GLY A 16 -23.02 35.68 23.16
N TYR A 17 -24.30 35.96 22.91
CA TYR A 17 -25.04 35.41 21.78
C TYR A 17 -24.35 35.68 20.42
N PHE A 18 -23.95 36.93 20.14
CA PHE A 18 -23.31 37.25 18.87
C PHE A 18 -21.89 36.68 18.76
N ARG A 19 -21.17 36.51 19.87
CA ARG A 19 -19.88 35.81 19.89
C ARG A 19 -20.07 34.34 19.52
N ASP A 20 -21.01 33.67 20.19
CA ASP A 20 -21.29 32.26 19.98
C ASP A 20 -21.76 32.00 18.55
N LEU A 21 -22.63 32.87 18.00
CA LEU A 21 -23.04 32.79 16.60
C LEU A 21 -21.85 32.87 15.62
N ASN A 22 -20.91 33.78 15.89
CA ASN A 22 -19.73 33.92 15.04
C ASN A 22 -18.82 32.69 15.14
N GLU A 23 -18.66 32.14 16.34
CA GLU A 23 -17.88 30.92 16.56
C GLU A 23 -18.52 29.71 15.88
N ILE A 24 -19.84 29.55 16.00
CA ILE A 24 -20.60 28.52 15.27
C ILE A 24 -20.36 28.64 13.76
N SER A 25 -20.46 29.84 13.20
CA SER A 25 -20.25 30.05 11.76
C SER A 25 -18.84 29.67 11.32
N ILE A 26 -17.81 29.91 12.13
CA ILE A 26 -16.43 29.53 11.82
C ILE A 26 -16.29 28.00 11.86
N LEU A 27 -16.82 27.36 12.89
CA LEU A 27 -16.76 25.90 13.05
C LEU A 27 -17.53 25.17 11.96
N GLU A 28 -18.65 25.70 11.47
CA GLU A 28 -19.38 25.13 10.34
C GLU A 28 -18.56 25.13 9.05
N ILE A 29 -17.77 26.18 8.81
CA ILE A 29 -16.85 26.25 7.67
C ILE A 29 -15.72 25.23 7.84
N GLU A 30 -15.12 25.16 9.02
CA GLU A 30 -14.04 24.19 9.30
C GLU A 30 -14.52 22.74 9.15
N CYS A 31 -15.73 22.43 9.64
CA CYS A 31 -16.34 21.12 9.43
C CYS A 31 -16.48 20.78 7.94
N LYS A 32 -16.93 21.73 7.12
CA LYS A 32 -17.08 21.53 5.68
C LYS A 32 -15.73 21.29 4.99
N ASP A 33 -14.71 22.06 5.34
CA ASP A 33 -13.37 21.89 4.79
C ASP A 33 -12.80 20.50 5.14
N LEU A 34 -13.02 20.03 6.38
CA LEU A 34 -12.64 18.70 6.82
C LEU A 34 -13.42 17.58 6.11
N GLU A 35 -14.71 17.79 5.82
CA GLU A 35 -15.52 16.85 5.04
C GLU A 35 -14.99 16.72 3.59
N ASP A 36 -14.62 17.82 2.96
CA ASP A 36 -14.03 17.83 1.61
C ASP A 36 -12.66 17.12 1.60
N GLU A 37 -11.83 17.34 2.62
CA GLU A 37 -10.56 16.62 2.80
C GLU A 37 -10.76 15.11 2.99
N LEU A 38 -11.75 14.72 3.81
CA LEU A 38 -12.10 13.32 4.03
C LEU A 38 -12.51 12.67 2.71
N GLU A 39 -13.37 13.31 1.93
CA GLU A 39 -13.80 12.79 0.63
C GLU A 39 -12.61 12.58 -0.32
N TYR A 40 -11.67 13.53 -0.35
CA TYR A 40 -10.45 13.42 -1.14
C TYR A 40 -9.58 12.22 -0.72
N VAL A 41 -9.40 12.01 0.59
CA VAL A 41 -8.66 10.86 1.13
C VAL A 41 -9.36 9.55 0.78
N GLU A 42 -10.68 9.47 0.88
CA GLU A 42 -11.46 8.29 0.51
C GLU A 42 -11.29 7.92 -0.96
N ARG A 43 -11.33 8.92 -1.87
CA ARG A 43 -11.06 8.72 -3.30
C ARG A 43 -9.66 8.15 -3.53
N LYS A 44 -8.63 8.66 -2.83
CA LYS A 44 -7.27 8.12 -2.87
C LYS A 44 -7.20 6.67 -2.39
N ILE A 45 -7.83 6.36 -1.26
CA ILE A 45 -7.90 4.98 -0.73
C ILE A 45 -8.55 4.05 -1.74
N CYS A 46 -9.65 4.47 -2.38
CA CYS A 46 -10.32 3.70 -3.42
C CYS A 46 -9.38 3.44 -4.62
N GLY A 47 -8.66 4.45 -5.10
CA GLY A 47 -7.64 4.33 -6.15
C GLY A 47 -6.55 3.33 -5.78
N ASN A 48 -5.99 3.43 -4.58
CA ASN A 48 -4.96 2.52 -4.09
C ASN A 48 -5.49 1.08 -3.98
N ARG A 49 -6.72 0.87 -3.48
CA ARG A 49 -7.36 -0.44 -3.43
C ARG A 49 -7.58 -1.04 -4.83
N LYS A 50 -7.90 -0.23 -5.84
CA LYS A 50 -7.99 -0.69 -7.24
C LYS A 50 -6.61 -1.12 -7.76
N ARG A 51 -5.57 -0.33 -7.49
CA ARG A 51 -4.19 -0.67 -7.88
C ARG A 51 -3.70 -1.95 -7.21
N ILE A 52 -3.96 -2.13 -5.91
CA ILE A 52 -3.64 -3.37 -5.18
C ILE A 52 -4.34 -4.57 -5.82
N ARG A 53 -5.63 -4.46 -6.18
CA ARG A 53 -6.35 -5.53 -6.87
C ARG A 53 -5.73 -5.88 -8.22
N GLN A 54 -5.35 -4.88 -9.02
CA GLN A 54 -4.69 -5.09 -10.30
C GLN A 54 -3.34 -5.80 -10.12
N LEU A 55 -2.52 -5.34 -9.18
CA LEU A 55 -1.21 -5.94 -8.88
C LEU A 55 -1.37 -7.38 -8.41
N LYS A 56 -2.31 -7.65 -7.49
CA LYS A 56 -2.61 -9.02 -7.03
C LYS A 56 -2.97 -9.95 -8.20
N ARG A 57 -3.78 -9.49 -9.15
CA ARG A 57 -4.11 -10.27 -10.37
C ARG A 57 -2.87 -10.54 -11.21
N HIS A 58 -2.06 -9.51 -11.46
CA HIS A 58 -0.82 -9.66 -12.23
C HIS A 58 0.15 -10.66 -11.57
N THR A 59 0.27 -10.62 -10.24
CA THR A 59 1.17 -11.51 -9.49
C THR A 59 0.58 -12.89 -9.23
N ALA A 60 -0.73 -13.10 -9.38
CA ALA A 60 -1.42 -14.33 -8.97
C ALA A 60 -0.85 -15.57 -9.68
N ARG A 61 -0.58 -15.46 -10.98
CA ARG A 61 -0.01 -16.55 -11.78
C ARG A 61 1.37 -16.95 -11.26
N LEU A 62 2.27 -15.99 -11.11
CA LEU A 62 3.61 -16.23 -10.58
C LEU A 62 3.60 -16.72 -9.12
N ASN A 63 2.70 -16.20 -8.28
CA ASN A 63 2.54 -16.71 -6.92
C ASN A 63 2.16 -18.19 -6.91
N LYS A 64 1.24 -18.62 -7.79
CA LYS A 64 0.86 -20.03 -7.90
C LYS A 64 2.07 -20.90 -8.29
N VAL A 65 2.83 -20.47 -9.30
CA VAL A 65 4.07 -21.14 -9.76
C VAL A 65 5.11 -21.28 -8.65
N LEU A 66 5.31 -20.23 -7.86
CA LEU A 66 6.31 -20.23 -6.79
C LEU A 66 5.89 -21.05 -5.56
N THR A 67 4.59 -21.33 -5.41
CA THR A 67 4.03 -21.95 -4.20
C THR A 67 3.58 -23.41 -4.42
N ILE A 68 3.25 -23.81 -5.65
CA ILE A 68 2.68 -25.14 -5.96
C ILE A 68 3.26 -25.69 -7.27
N PRO A 69 4.11 -26.75 -7.22
CA PRO A 69 4.76 -27.32 -6.05
C PRO A 69 5.77 -26.32 -5.45
N PRO A 70 6.01 -26.33 -4.12
CA PRO A 70 6.92 -25.39 -3.49
C PRO A 70 8.31 -25.54 -4.08
N MET A 71 8.89 -24.43 -4.54
CA MET A 71 10.31 -24.38 -4.91
C MET A 71 11.16 -24.94 -3.76
N SER A 72 12.27 -25.59 -4.10
CA SER A 72 13.23 -25.98 -3.07
C SER A 72 13.74 -24.73 -2.34
N LYS A 73 14.16 -24.90 -1.08
CA LYS A 73 14.73 -23.78 -0.29
C LYS A 73 15.90 -23.11 -1.02
N GLU A 74 16.74 -23.89 -1.69
CA GLU A 74 17.84 -23.38 -2.52
C GLU A 74 17.32 -22.43 -3.62
N MET A 75 16.28 -22.83 -4.36
CA MET A 75 15.71 -22.01 -5.44
C MET A 75 15.04 -20.74 -4.91
N MET A 76 14.34 -20.83 -3.76
CA MET A 76 13.75 -19.67 -3.10
C MET A 76 14.80 -18.67 -2.60
N ASP A 77 15.88 -19.16 -2.00
CA ASP A 77 17.01 -18.32 -1.56
C ASP A 77 17.67 -17.66 -2.78
N PHE A 78 17.90 -18.41 -3.86
CA PHE A 78 18.46 -17.88 -5.11
C PHE A 78 17.57 -16.79 -5.72
N THR A 79 16.27 -17.05 -5.89
CA THR A 79 15.32 -16.07 -6.45
C THR A 79 15.18 -14.84 -5.57
N THR A 80 15.21 -15.02 -4.25
CA THR A 80 15.25 -13.91 -3.28
C THR A 80 16.49 -13.04 -3.46
N TYR A 81 17.69 -13.64 -3.49
CA TYR A 81 18.91 -12.85 -3.69
C TYR A 81 18.93 -12.15 -5.04
N LYS A 82 18.57 -12.84 -6.12
CA LYS A 82 18.66 -12.30 -7.47
C LYS A 82 17.61 -11.23 -7.74
N TYR A 83 16.34 -11.52 -7.49
CA TYR A 83 15.23 -10.69 -7.96
C TYR A 83 14.63 -9.79 -6.88
N LYS A 84 14.64 -10.22 -5.60
CA LYS A 84 14.14 -9.38 -4.49
C LYS A 84 15.22 -8.45 -3.94
N LEU A 85 16.46 -8.92 -3.81
CA LEU A 85 17.58 -8.14 -3.25
C LEU A 85 18.55 -7.60 -4.33
N ASN A 86 18.25 -7.83 -5.61
CA ASN A 86 19.02 -7.35 -6.77
C ASN A 86 20.53 -7.67 -6.70
N LYS A 87 20.88 -8.88 -6.22
CA LYS A 87 22.27 -9.34 -6.17
C LYS A 87 22.71 -9.93 -7.50
N SER A 88 23.98 -9.74 -7.84
CA SER A 88 24.57 -10.34 -9.04
C SER A 88 24.72 -11.85 -8.90
N VAL A 89 24.73 -12.56 -10.04
CA VAL A 89 24.96 -14.01 -10.06
C VAL A 89 26.34 -14.36 -9.47
N ASP A 90 27.33 -13.50 -9.67
CA ASP A 90 28.66 -13.62 -9.05
C ASP A 90 28.64 -13.49 -7.52
N TRP A 91 27.79 -12.61 -6.98
CA TRP A 91 27.62 -12.51 -5.53
C TRP A 91 26.95 -13.78 -4.99
N ILE A 92 25.94 -14.28 -5.71
CA ILE A 92 25.20 -15.49 -5.34
C ILE A 92 26.11 -16.73 -5.43
N SER A 93 26.99 -16.81 -6.43
CA SER A 93 27.95 -17.91 -6.55
C SER A 93 28.87 -17.98 -5.34
N ASN A 94 29.41 -16.84 -4.89
CA ASN A 94 30.21 -16.76 -3.68
C ASN A 94 29.40 -17.13 -2.43
N LYS A 95 28.13 -16.72 -2.35
CA LYS A 95 27.30 -16.94 -1.17
C LYS A 95 26.75 -18.35 -1.04
N MET A 96 26.36 -18.99 -2.14
CA MET A 96 25.61 -20.26 -2.15
C MET A 96 26.40 -21.43 -2.74
N TYR A 97 27.40 -21.17 -3.57
CA TYR A 97 28.06 -22.19 -4.39
C TYR A 97 29.59 -22.15 -4.30
N GLY A 98 30.14 -21.60 -3.22
CA GLY A 98 31.59 -21.57 -2.97
C GLY A 98 32.39 -20.76 -4.01
N GLY A 99 31.76 -19.82 -4.70
CA GLY A 99 32.37 -19.00 -5.76
C GLY A 99 32.28 -19.60 -7.16
N VAL A 100 31.69 -20.79 -7.33
CA VAL A 100 31.57 -21.44 -8.63
C VAL A 100 30.47 -20.78 -9.47
N ARG A 101 30.87 -19.86 -10.35
CA ARG A 101 29.96 -19.07 -11.20
C ARG A 101 29.13 -19.94 -12.14
N SER A 102 29.74 -20.93 -12.79
CA SER A 102 29.06 -21.83 -13.73
C SER A 102 27.86 -22.54 -13.09
N THR A 103 27.99 -22.98 -11.84
CA THR A 103 26.90 -23.58 -11.06
C THR A 103 25.77 -22.57 -10.82
N ALA A 104 26.09 -21.35 -10.42
CA ALA A 104 25.09 -20.30 -10.19
C ALA A 104 24.34 -19.91 -11.48
N TYR A 105 25.04 -19.81 -12.61
CA TYR A 105 24.42 -19.54 -13.91
C TYR A 105 23.55 -20.70 -14.39
N ARG A 106 24.01 -21.94 -14.25
CA ARG A 106 23.20 -23.13 -14.58
C ARG A 106 21.93 -23.20 -13.74
N ARG A 107 22.04 -23.04 -12.41
CA ARG A 107 20.89 -22.99 -11.51
C ARG A 107 19.93 -21.87 -11.85
N CYS A 108 20.44 -20.71 -12.27
CA CYS A 108 19.59 -19.64 -12.76
C CYS A 108 18.77 -20.06 -13.99
N GLY A 109 19.37 -20.80 -14.92
CA GLY A 109 18.66 -21.35 -16.09
C GLY A 109 17.56 -22.32 -15.68
N GLU A 110 17.91 -23.31 -14.86
CA GLU A 110 16.97 -24.32 -14.35
C GLU A 110 15.75 -23.68 -13.62
N ILE A 111 16.01 -22.67 -12.79
CA ILE A 111 14.94 -21.92 -12.10
C ILE A 111 14.00 -21.22 -13.10
N LEU A 112 14.56 -20.61 -14.15
CA LEU A 112 13.77 -19.90 -15.15
C LEU A 112 12.97 -20.87 -16.02
N GLU A 113 13.58 -22.00 -16.41
CA GLU A 113 12.90 -23.08 -17.15
C GLU A 113 11.72 -23.63 -16.36
N ASP A 114 11.90 -23.90 -15.06
CA ASP A 114 10.83 -24.35 -14.18
C ASP A 114 9.72 -23.30 -14.09
N VAL A 115 10.07 -22.03 -13.86
CA VAL A 115 9.07 -20.94 -13.79
C VAL A 115 8.26 -20.86 -15.08
N VAL A 116 8.91 -20.89 -16.25
CA VAL A 116 8.23 -20.82 -17.57
C VAL A 116 7.29 -22.01 -17.76
N LYS A 117 7.79 -23.23 -17.49
CA LYS A 117 6.99 -24.45 -17.62
C LYS A 117 5.72 -24.40 -16.77
N TRP A 118 5.83 -23.98 -15.51
CA TRP A 118 4.68 -23.88 -14.62
C TRP A 118 3.76 -22.71 -14.96
N THR A 119 4.27 -21.60 -15.52
CA THR A 119 3.40 -20.53 -16.04
C THR A 119 2.55 -21.02 -17.21
N ASP A 120 3.10 -21.83 -18.11
CA ASP A 120 2.38 -22.38 -19.26
C ASP A 120 1.32 -23.39 -18.84
N VAL A 121 1.64 -24.28 -17.89
CA VAL A 121 0.67 -25.23 -17.32
C VAL A 121 -0.51 -24.52 -16.64
N HIS A 122 -0.25 -23.41 -15.94
CA HIS A 122 -1.33 -22.64 -15.31
C HIS A 122 -2.08 -21.71 -16.28
N ALA A 123 -1.55 -21.45 -17.47
CA ALA A 123 -2.24 -20.72 -18.53
C ALA A 123 -3.27 -21.58 -19.28
N ILE A 124 -3.09 -22.91 -19.31
CA ILE A 124 -3.99 -23.87 -19.97
C ILE A 124 -5.21 -24.23 -19.10
N ALA A 125 -5.14 -23.94 -17.79
CA ALA A 125 -6.17 -24.30 -16.80
C ALA A 125 -7.16 -23.17 -16.45
N GLU A 126 -7.07 -22.01 -17.13
CA GLU A 126 -8.03 -20.88 -17.09
C GLU A 126 -8.85 -20.83 -18.38
#